data_AF-A0A8X7BUM0-F1
#
_entry.id   AF-A0A8X7BUM0-F1
#
_cell.length_a   1.000
_cell.length_b   1.000
_cell.length_c   1.000
_cell.angle_alpha   90.00
_cell.angle_beta   90.00
_cell.angle_gamma   90.00
#
_symmetry.space_group_name_H-M   'P 1'
#
loop_
_entity.id
_entity.type
_entity.pdbx_description
1 polymer ?
#
loop_
_entity_poly.entity_id
_entity_poly.type
_entity_poly.pdbx_seq_one_letter_code
_entity_poly.pdbx_strand_id
1 'polypeptide(L)'
;MKNLLNSDPKMSIRMIANELSIPQTQMFEIVTGTLAMRKVRAKFVPRVLSKGLRASRKVICQDLLHDVNEDPEFLDNVVTGGLYVYLYKASANMTDFQSILNVVVFYIYF
;
A
#
# COMPACT_ATOMS: atom_id res chain seq x y z
N MET A 1 -0.32 11.92 22.25
CA MET A 1 -0.54 12.44 20.89
C MET A 1 -0.07 11.48 19.80
N LYS A 2 1.24 11.30 19.58
CA LYS A 2 1.77 10.43 18.51
C LYS A 2 1.32 8.96 18.63
N ASN A 3 1.34 8.41 19.85
CA ASN A 3 0.86 7.03 20.09
C ASN A 3 -0.63 6.85 19.78
N LEU A 4 -1.46 7.85 20.10
CA LEU A 4 -2.90 7.85 19.82
C LEU A 4 -3.18 7.90 18.30
N LEU A 5 -2.42 8.73 17.58
CA LEU A 5 -2.50 8.82 16.11
C LEU A 5 -2.04 7.52 15.43
N ASN A 6 -1.07 6.81 16.03
CA ASN A 6 -0.58 5.54 15.52
C ASN A 6 -1.52 4.36 15.84
N SER A 7 -2.26 4.43 16.96
CA SER A 7 -3.21 3.38 17.35
C SER A 7 -4.48 3.40 16.52
N ASP A 8 -4.98 4.58 16.13
CA ASP A 8 -6.12 4.71 15.23
C ASP A 8 -5.86 5.75 14.12
N PRO A 9 -5.35 5.32 12.94
CA PRO A 9 -5.11 6.21 11.82
C PRO A 9 -6.40 6.74 11.16
N LYS A 10 -7.60 6.27 11.58
CA LYS A 10 -8.89 6.74 11.05
C LYS A 10 -9.43 7.94 11.82
N MET A 11 -8.93 8.21 13.03
CA MET A 11 -9.36 9.37 13.81
C MET A 11 -9.08 10.67 13.05
N SER A 12 -10.09 11.54 13.02
CA SER A 12 -9.92 12.89 12.47
C SER A 12 -9.25 13.81 13.49
N ILE A 13 -8.56 14.84 13.01
CA ILE A 13 -8.00 15.93 13.84
C ILE A 13 -9.08 16.50 14.78
N ARG A 14 -10.32 16.65 14.31
CA ARG A 14 -11.45 17.11 15.12
C ARG A 14 -11.81 16.14 16.26
N MET A 15 -11.85 14.84 15.99
CA MET A 15 -12.16 13.85 17.02
C MET A 15 -11.11 13.86 18.14
N ILE A 16 -9.84 13.95 17.76
CA ILE A 16 -8.75 13.98 18.74
C ILE A 16 -8.74 15.32 19.51
N ALA A 17 -9.02 16.43 18.83
CA ALA A 17 -9.15 17.73 19.48
C ALA A 17 -10.25 17.71 20.54
N ASN A 18 -11.41 17.10 20.23
CA ASN A 18 -12.51 16.95 21.17
C ASN A 18 -12.15 16.01 22.34
N GLU A 19 -11.52 14.87 22.07
CA GLU A 19 -11.12 13.90 23.11
C GLU A 19 -10.11 14.51 24.09
N LEU A 20 -9.19 15.34 23.60
CA LEU A 20 -8.18 15.99 24.42
C LEU A 20 -8.61 17.37 24.93
N SER A 21 -9.84 17.81 24.63
CA SER A 21 -10.36 19.15 24.96
C SER A 21 -9.42 20.30 24.53
N ILE A 22 -8.76 20.17 23.38
CA ILE A 22 -7.88 21.19 22.81
C ILE A 22 -8.51 21.84 21.58
N PRO A 23 -8.21 23.13 21.29
CA PRO A 23 -8.66 23.76 20.06
C PRO A 23 -8.19 22.98 18.82
N GLN A 24 -9.08 22.83 17.83
CA GLN A 24 -8.77 22.11 16.59
C GLN A 24 -7.59 22.74 15.83
N THR A 25 -7.40 24.06 15.92
CA THR A 25 -6.27 24.78 15.32
C THR A 25 -4.94 24.38 15.94
N GLN A 26 -4.85 24.36 17.27
CA GLN A 26 -3.67 23.86 17.98
C GLN A 26 -3.41 22.38 17.66
N MET A 27 -4.47 21.57 17.59
CA MET A 27 -4.34 20.17 17.21
C MET A 27 -3.78 20.01 15.79
N PHE A 28 -4.20 20.86 14.85
CA PHE A 28 -3.65 20.88 13.50
C PHE A 28 -2.17 21.27 13.48
N GLU A 29 -1.78 22.32 14.22
CA GLU A 29 -0.38 22.77 14.34
C GLU A 29 0.52 21.70 14.96
N ILE A 30 0.05 21.02 16.02
CA ILE A 30 0.80 19.94 16.67
C ILE A 30 1.01 18.78 15.68
N VAL A 31 -0.03 18.37 14.96
CA VAL A 31 0.07 17.24 14.01
C VAL A 31 0.92 17.60 12.80
N THR A 32 0.69 18.76 12.20
CA THR A 32 1.30 19.11 10.91
C THR A 32 2.63 19.85 11.02
N GLY A 33 2.79 20.68 12.06
CA GLY A 33 4.01 21.40 12.37
C GLY A 33 4.94 20.54 13.24
N THR A 34 4.59 20.34 14.50
CA THR A 34 5.47 19.70 15.49
C THR A 34 5.77 18.23 15.19
N LEU A 35 4.75 17.45 14.84
CA LEU A 35 4.92 16.03 14.51
C LEU A 35 5.27 15.79 13.04
N ALA A 36 5.23 16.83 12.21
CA ALA A 36 5.44 16.76 10.76
C ALA A 36 4.62 15.68 10.04
N MET A 37 3.44 15.33 10.59
CA MET A 37 2.57 14.31 10.02
C MET A 37 1.68 14.90 8.93
N ARG A 38 1.33 14.07 7.95
CA ARG A 38 0.38 14.40 6.88
C ARG A 38 -0.62 13.26 6.76
N LYS A 39 -1.89 13.60 6.50
CA LYS A 39 -2.91 12.58 6.26
C LYS A 39 -2.68 11.96 4.89
N VAL A 40 -2.34 10.68 4.88
CA VAL A 40 -2.31 9.88 3.65
C VAL A 40 -3.74 9.45 3.33
N ARG A 41 -4.17 9.60 2.07
CA ARG A 41 -5.49 9.12 1.64
C ARG A 41 -5.56 7.60 1.82
N ALA A 42 -6.69 7.11 2.33
CA ALA A 42 -6.97 5.68 2.31
C ALA A 42 -7.00 5.20 0.85
N LYS A 43 -6.33 4.09 0.54
CA LYS A 43 -6.43 3.44 -0.76
C LYS A 43 -7.72 2.62 -0.80
N PHE A 44 -8.39 2.60 -1.95
CA PHE A 44 -9.51 1.71 -2.17
C PHE A 44 -8.98 0.26 -2.21
N VAL A 45 -9.54 -0.61 -1.37
CA VAL A 45 -9.19 -2.03 -1.33
C VAL A 45 -10.43 -2.80 -1.80
N PRO A 46 -10.45 -3.36 -3.03
CA PRO A 46 -11.65 -3.96 -3.62
C PRO A 46 -12.25 -5.11 -2.81
N ARG A 47 -11.45 -5.77 -1.97
CA ARG A 47 -11.91 -6.87 -1.11
C ARG A 47 -11.11 -6.92 0.18
N VAL A 48 -11.79 -7.04 1.32
CA VAL A 48 -11.14 -7.34 2.60
C VAL A 48 -10.75 -8.82 2.61
N LEU A 49 -9.46 -9.09 2.78
CA LEU A 49 -8.92 -10.44 2.72
C LEU A 49 -8.93 -11.10 4.10
N SER A 50 -9.40 -12.36 4.15
CA SER A 50 -9.37 -13.15 5.38
C SER A 50 -7.94 -13.55 5.72
N LYS A 51 -7.69 -13.94 6.98
CA LYS A 51 -6.36 -14.42 7.41
C LYS A 51 -5.86 -15.58 6.56
N GLY A 52 -6.73 -16.54 6.22
CA GLY A 52 -6.39 -17.67 5.35
C GLY A 52 -6.02 -17.21 3.94
N LEU A 53 -6.81 -16.31 3.36
CA LEU A 53 -6.54 -15.81 2.00
C LEU A 53 -5.23 -15.02 1.93
N ARG A 54 -4.90 -14.26 2.97
CA ARG A 54 -3.59 -13.59 3.08
C ARG A 54 -2.44 -14.57 3.13
N ALA A 55 -2.57 -15.63 3.94
CA ALA A 55 -1.54 -16.65 4.06
C ALA A 55 -1.31 -17.37 2.72
N SER A 56 -2.39 -17.79 2.05
CA SER A 56 -2.30 -18.43 0.73
C SER A 56 -1.67 -17.51 -0.31
N ARG A 57 -2.08 -16.24 -0.37
CA ARG A 57 -1.49 -15.27 -1.31
C ARG A 57 0.00 -15.07 -1.06
N LYS A 58 0.40 -14.96 0.22
CA LYS A 58 1.81 -14.81 0.59
C LYS A 58 2.64 -16.00 0.09
N VAL A 59 2.19 -17.23 0.34
CA VAL A 59 2.90 -18.44 -0.11
C VAL A 59 3.06 -18.44 -1.63
N ILE A 60 1.95 -18.28 -2.37
CA ILE A 60 1.98 -18.26 -3.84
C ILE A 60 2.92 -17.19 -4.37
N CYS A 61 2.90 -15.99 -3.78
CA CYS A 61 3.79 -14.91 -4.22
C CYS A 61 5.25 -15.15 -3.88
N GLN A 62 5.55 -15.87 -2.80
CA GLN A 62 6.92 -16.24 -2.46
C GLN A 62 7.46 -17.26 -3.46
N ASP A 63 6.64 -18.24 -3.85
CA ASP A 63 7.00 -19.24 -4.86
C ASP A 63 7.22 -18.57 -6.22
N LEU A 64 6.27 -17.73 -6.67
CA LEU A 64 6.41 -16.98 -7.93
C LEU A 64 7.60 -16.02 -7.92
N LEU A 65 7.91 -15.42 -6.76
CA LEU A 65 9.09 -14.57 -6.63
C LEU A 65 10.38 -15.38 -6.75
N HIS A 66 10.42 -16.60 -6.22
CA HIS A 66 11.55 -17.49 -6.40
C HIS A 66 11.72 -17.85 -7.88
N ASP A 67 10.65 -18.26 -8.56
CA ASP A 67 10.67 -18.65 -9.97
C ASP A 67 11.18 -17.52 -10.88
N VAL A 68 10.71 -16.28 -10.67
CA VAL A 68 11.18 -15.09 -11.41
C VAL A 68 12.65 -14.77 -11.15
N ASN A 69 13.18 -15.10 -9.96
CA ASN A 69 14.58 -14.84 -9.64
C ASN A 69 15.51 -15.93 -10.20
N GLU A 70 15.03 -17.17 -10.32
CA GLU A 70 15.80 -18.28 -10.90
C GLU A 70 15.82 -18.23 -12.43
N ASP A 71 14.72 -17.82 -13.06
CA ASP A 71 14.58 -17.72 -14.51
C ASP A 71 14.22 -16.28 -14.94
N PRO A 72 15.20 -15.52 -15.46
CA PRO A 72 14.97 -14.17 -15.99
C PRO A 72 13.95 -14.09 -17.15
N GLU A 73 13.73 -15.18 -17.88
CA GLU A 73 12.77 -15.28 -19.00
C GLU A 73 11.41 -15.86 -18.56
N PHE A 74 11.23 -16.14 -17.27
CA PHE A 74 10.02 -16.78 -16.72
C PHE A 74 8.72 -16.10 -17.18
N LEU A 75 8.71 -14.76 -17.18
CA LEU A 75 7.53 -13.97 -17.53
C LEU A 75 7.20 -13.99 -19.03
N ASP A 76 8.16 -14.31 -19.90
CA ASP A 76 7.94 -14.37 -21.35
C ASP A 76 7.03 -15.55 -21.74
N ASN A 77 6.93 -16.55 -20.87
CA ASN A 77 6.08 -17.72 -21.03
C ASN A 77 4.70 -17.57 -20.36
N VAL A 78 4.44 -16.45 -19.67
CA VAL A 78 3.18 -16.23 -18.95
C VAL A 78 2.13 -15.60 -19.88
N VAL A 79 1.17 -16.42 -20.31
CA VAL A 79 -0.01 -15.93 -21.04
C VAL A 79 -1.13 -15.63 -20.04
N THR A 80 -1.55 -14.36 -19.94
CA THR A 80 -2.68 -13.96 -19.10
C THR A 80 -3.94 -13.74 -19.95
N GLY A 81 -5.08 -14.29 -19.52
CA GLY A 81 -6.38 -14.14 -20.20
C GLY A 81 -7.49 -13.75 -19.22
N GLY A 82 -7.93 -12.49 -19.27
CA GLY A 82 -8.99 -11.94 -18.42
C GLY A 82 -9.38 -10.49 -18.76
N LEU A 83 -10.58 -10.07 -18.34
CA LEU A 83 -11.27 -8.82 -18.74
C LEU A 83 -10.62 -7.55 -18.12
N TYR A 84 -9.46 -7.15 -18.64
CA TYR A 84 -8.63 -5.94 -18.44
C TYR A 84 -7.34 -6.08 -17.59
N VAL A 85 -6.21 -6.00 -18.30
CA VAL A 85 -4.90 -5.55 -17.82
C VAL A 85 -4.41 -4.46 -18.78
N TYR A 86 -4.15 -3.24 -18.30
CA TYR A 86 -3.51 -2.19 -19.11
C TYR A 86 -2.08 -1.96 -18.62
N LEU A 87 -1.10 -2.47 -19.36
CA LEU A 87 0.30 -2.01 -19.29
C LEU A 87 0.55 -1.14 -20.52
N TYR A 88 0.51 0.18 -20.37
CA TYR A 88 1.02 1.07 -21.40
C TYR A 88 2.54 1.07 -21.32
N LYS A 89 3.20 0.67 -22.41
CA LYS A 89 4.59 1.03 -22.66
C LYS A 89 4.65 1.82 -23.97
N ALA A 90 4.91 3.11 -23.85
CA ALA A 90 5.51 3.90 -24.91
C ALA A 90 6.80 4.49 -24.33
N SER A 91 7.93 4.19 -24.96
CA SER A 91 9.26 4.81 -24.87
C SER A 91 9.35 6.06 -23.97
N ALA A 92 10.25 6.22 -22.99
CA ALA A 92 11.64 5.78 -22.89
C ALA A 92 12.10 5.73 -21.41
N ASN A 93 13.12 4.90 -21.14
CA ASN A 93 14.00 4.92 -19.96
C ASN A 93 13.32 4.77 -18.58
N MET A 94 13.24 3.55 -18.07
CA MET A 94 12.85 3.29 -16.67
C MET A 94 13.80 2.28 -16.03
N THR A 95 14.90 2.79 -15.48
CA THR A 95 15.89 2.08 -14.68
C THR A 95 15.44 1.94 -13.22
N ASP A 96 14.18 1.59 -12.94
CA ASP A 96 13.72 1.54 -11.55
C ASP A 96 12.86 0.31 -11.23
N PHE A 97 13.49 -0.59 -10.46
CA PHE A 97 12.96 -1.83 -9.87
C PHE A 97 11.64 -1.63 -9.09
N GLN A 98 11.36 -0.39 -8.70
CA GLN A 98 10.19 0.02 -7.91
C GLN A 98 8.84 -0.11 -8.63
N SER A 99 8.85 -0.16 -9.96
CA SER A 99 7.60 -0.30 -10.73
C SER A 99 7.10 -1.74 -10.75
N ILE A 100 8.03 -2.70 -10.81
CA ILE A 100 7.73 -4.14 -10.74
C ILE A 100 7.31 -4.52 -9.32
N LEU A 101 7.98 -3.94 -8.31
CA LEU A 101 7.56 -4.07 -6.92
C LEU A 101 6.13 -3.60 -6.70
N ASN A 102 5.62 -2.57 -7.39
CA ASN A 102 4.22 -2.16 -7.23
C ASN A 102 3.18 -3.16 -7.79
N VAL A 103 3.55 -3.93 -8.82
CA VAL A 103 2.69 -5.00 -9.37
C VAL A 103 2.70 -6.21 -8.44
N VAL A 104 3.88 -6.58 -7.92
CA VAL A 104 4.04 -7.69 -6.97
C VAL A 104 3.48 -7.34 -5.57
N VAL A 105 3.64 -6.10 -5.10
CA VAL A 105 3.08 -5.59 -3.83
C VAL A 105 1.54 -5.57 -3.86
N PHE A 106 0.92 -5.45 -5.04
CA PHE A 106 -0.53 -5.60 -5.19
C PHE A 106 -1.04 -7.01 -4.81
N TYR A 107 -0.17 -8.02 -4.89
CA TYR A 107 -0.49 -9.39 -4.50
C TYR A 107 0.03 -9.80 -3.12
N ILE A 108 1.07 -9.14 -2.59
CA ILE A 108 1.71 -9.50 -1.32
C ILE A 108 1.16 -8.75 -0.08
N TYR A 109 0.65 -7.51 -0.22
CA TYR A 109 0.38 -6.66 0.95
C TYR A 109 -1.09 -6.39 1.31
N PHE A 110 -2.04 -7.19 0.83
CA PHE A 110 -3.41 -7.16 1.35
C PHE A 110 -3.91 -8.53 1.76
#